data_AF-A0A964IQB4-F1
#
_entry.id   AF-A0A964IQB4-F1
#
_cell.length_a   1.000
_cell.length_b   1.000
_cell.length_c   1.000
_cell.angle_alpha   90.00
_cell.angle_beta   90.00
_cell.angle_gamma   90.00
#
_symmetry.space_group_name_H-M   'P 1'
#
loop_
_entity.id
_entity.type
_entity.pdbx_description
1 polymer ?
#
loop_
_entity_poly.entity_id
_entity_poly.type
_entity_poly.pdbx_seq_one_letter_code
_entity_poly.pdbx_strand_id
1 'polypeptide(L)'
;MKSDLKSNASLFDKIRVKPDKDRRPKSPGPACEWHGCKETATNKAPKARGTEKAYWNYCLKHTREYNQSYNFFAGMNDAAVLAFQKDALTGHRPTWKMGTGKQKIRPDLGALGPGDDPFGLFGEGARTEQKKQTEKRQIRNAERKALDRLGLDVGATPQQVKVRFKELVKQFHPDVNGGDRSTEDRLVEVIQAYNYLKSAGFG
;
A
#
# COMPACT_ATOMS: atom_id res chain seq x y z
N MET A 1 29.68 -58.22 2.08
CA MET A 1 29.42 -57.72 3.44
C MET A 1 28.86 -56.31 3.32
N LYS A 2 27.54 -56.14 3.41
CA LYS A 2 26.89 -54.82 3.39
C LYS A 2 26.70 -54.42 4.85
N SER A 3 27.48 -53.45 5.34
CA SER A 3 27.33 -52.90 6.68
C SER A 3 26.21 -51.87 6.67
N ASP A 4 25.13 -52.20 7.38
CA ASP A 4 23.96 -51.36 7.58
C ASP A 4 24.31 -50.01 8.23
N LEU A 5 24.08 -48.92 7.49
CA LEU A 5 24.07 -47.56 8.01
C LEU A 5 22.82 -47.39 8.90
N LYS A 6 22.89 -47.80 10.16
CA LYS A 6 21.81 -47.53 11.13
C LYS A 6 21.77 -46.04 11.41
N SER A 7 20.68 -45.44 10.96
CA SER A 7 20.40 -44.01 10.88
C SER A 7 20.44 -43.27 12.22
N ASN A 8 20.82 -41.99 12.14
CA ASN A 8 20.86 -40.97 13.21
C ASN A 8 19.47 -40.63 13.83
N ALA A 9 18.56 -41.60 13.97
CA ALA A 9 17.19 -41.39 14.42
C ALA A 9 17.08 -40.83 15.85
N SER A 10 18.03 -41.14 16.73
CA SER A 10 17.99 -40.67 18.13
C SER A 10 18.25 -39.17 18.29
N LEU A 11 18.94 -38.52 17.34
CA LEU A 11 19.24 -37.09 17.44
C LEU A 11 18.05 -36.25 16.97
N PHE A 12 17.39 -36.67 15.88
CA PHE A 12 16.25 -35.95 15.30
C PHE A 12 14.98 -36.06 16.14
N ASP A 13 14.76 -37.18 16.86
CA ASP A 13 13.64 -37.30 17.81
C ASP A 13 13.78 -36.38 19.05
N LYS A 14 15.02 -35.98 19.40
CA LYS A 14 15.27 -35.01 20.48
C LYS A 14 15.10 -33.56 20.02
N ILE A 15 15.27 -33.28 18.73
CA ILE A 15 15.05 -31.95 18.13
C ILE A 15 13.57 -31.69 17.85
N ARG A 16 12.74 -32.75 17.74
CA ARG A 16 11.30 -32.62 17.49
C ARG A 16 10.60 -31.92 18.65
N VAL A 17 10.34 -30.63 18.48
CA VAL A 17 9.60 -29.80 19.43
C VAL A 17 8.16 -30.30 19.48
N LYS A 18 7.76 -30.88 20.61
CA LYS A 18 6.36 -31.27 20.84
C LYS A 18 5.50 -30.00 20.96
N PRO A 19 4.45 -29.83 20.14
CA PRO A 19 3.64 -28.60 20.10
C PRO A 19 2.83 -28.37 21.39
N ASP A 20 2.65 -29.40 22.20
CA ASP A 20 1.83 -29.38 23.42
C ASP A 20 2.49 -28.64 24.60
N LYS A 21 3.81 -28.45 24.58
CA LYS A 21 4.53 -27.80 25.68
C LYS A 21 4.82 -26.35 25.36
N ASP A 22 4.14 -25.43 26.06
CA ASP A 22 4.55 -24.02 26.08
C ASP A 22 5.89 -23.87 26.82
N ARG A 23 6.94 -23.58 26.05
CA ARG A 23 8.32 -23.42 26.55
C ARG A 23 8.69 -21.96 26.79
N ARG A 24 7.75 -21.03 26.74
CA ARG A 24 8.02 -19.63 27.06
C ARG A 24 8.50 -19.53 28.51
N PRO A 25 9.62 -18.82 28.78
CA PRO A 25 10.11 -18.64 30.15
C PRO A 25 9.03 -17.91 30.96
N LYS A 26 8.48 -18.60 31.96
CA LYS A 26 7.58 -17.98 32.94
C LYS A 26 8.44 -17.15 33.87
N SER A 27 8.70 -15.90 33.48
CA SER A 27 9.32 -14.95 34.39
C SER A 27 8.36 -14.71 35.57
N PRO A 28 8.82 -14.72 36.84
CA PRO A 28 7.97 -14.38 37.98
C PRO A 28 7.61 -12.89 37.87
N GLY A 29 6.48 -12.62 37.21
CA GLY A 29 5.92 -11.28 37.05
C GLY A 29 4.89 -10.95 38.13
N PRO A 30 4.43 -9.69 38.17
CA PRO A 30 3.32 -9.30 39.04
C PRO A 30 2.06 -10.12 38.72
N ALA A 31 1.15 -10.24 39.69
CA ALA A 31 -0.14 -10.89 39.46
C ALA A 31 -1.00 -10.07 38.48
N CYS A 32 -1.90 -10.75 37.77
CA CYS A 32 -2.88 -10.13 36.90
C CYS A 32 -3.79 -9.18 37.70
N GLU A 33 -3.91 -7.93 37.27
CA GLU A 33 -4.74 -6.90 37.92
C GLU A 33 -6.25 -7.05 37.62
N TRP A 34 -6.66 -8.17 37.01
CA TRP A 34 -8.05 -8.45 36.66
C TRP A 34 -8.81 -9.00 37.88
N HIS A 35 -10.09 -8.63 38.03
CA HIS A 35 -10.90 -9.02 39.18
C HIS A 35 -10.91 -10.55 39.39
N GLY A 36 -10.33 -11.00 40.50
CA GLY A 36 -10.28 -12.41 40.88
C GLY A 36 -9.23 -13.27 40.16
N CYS A 37 -8.35 -12.70 39.34
CA CYS A 37 -7.30 -13.46 38.66
C CYS A 37 -6.02 -13.54 39.50
N LYS A 38 -5.40 -14.73 39.58
CA LYS A 38 -4.11 -14.97 40.26
C LYS A 38 -2.99 -15.40 39.30
N GLU A 39 -3.23 -15.35 37.99
CA GLU A 39 -2.23 -15.71 36.99
C GLU A 39 -1.14 -14.63 36.89
N THR A 40 0.04 -15.01 36.40
CA THR A 40 1.15 -14.07 36.18
C THR A 40 0.82 -13.11 35.02
N ALA A 41 0.97 -11.82 35.25
CA ALA A 41 0.82 -10.81 34.21
C ALA A 41 2.03 -10.84 33.27
N THR A 42 1.77 -11.08 31.98
CA THR A 42 2.80 -11.12 30.94
C THR A 42 2.72 -9.91 30.02
N ASN A 43 1.52 -9.33 29.86
CA ASN A 43 1.27 -8.26 28.91
C ASN A 43 0.76 -6.99 29.61
N LYS A 44 1.05 -5.84 29.00
CA LYS A 44 0.58 -4.52 29.45
C LYS A 44 -0.60 -4.06 28.60
N ALA A 45 -1.59 -3.44 29.24
CA ALA A 45 -2.76 -2.85 28.59
C ALA A 45 -2.89 -1.37 28.99
N PRO A 46 -3.15 -0.43 28.06
CA PRO A 46 -3.26 1.00 28.37
C PRO A 46 -4.46 1.27 29.29
N LYS A 47 -4.36 2.11 30.32
CA LYS A 47 -5.51 2.34 31.25
C LYS A 47 -6.63 3.19 30.65
N ALA A 48 -6.27 4.25 29.94
CA ALA A 48 -7.22 5.18 29.33
C ALA A 48 -6.57 5.91 28.14
N ARG A 49 -7.39 6.60 27.35
CA ARG A 49 -6.88 7.51 26.31
C ARG A 49 -6.10 8.66 26.97
N GLY A 50 -4.90 8.96 26.46
CA GLY A 50 -4.06 10.06 26.96
C GLY A 50 -3.27 9.76 28.23
N THR A 51 -3.42 8.56 28.82
CA THR A 51 -2.57 8.11 29.93
C THR A 51 -1.44 7.23 29.40
N GLU A 52 -0.59 7.80 28.55
CA GLU A 52 0.50 7.09 27.84
C GLU A 52 1.48 6.38 28.77
N LYS A 53 1.55 6.76 30.04
CA LYS A 53 2.46 6.17 31.04
C LYS A 53 1.77 5.23 32.03
N ALA A 54 0.45 5.07 31.93
CA ALA A 54 -0.31 4.21 32.84
C ALA A 54 -0.77 2.93 32.12
N TYR A 55 -0.36 1.79 32.65
CA TYR A 55 -0.72 0.47 32.12
C TYR A 55 -1.26 -0.44 33.24
N TRP A 56 -2.23 -1.27 32.88
CA TRP A 56 -2.63 -2.46 33.65
C TRP A 56 -1.72 -3.63 33.25
N ASN A 57 -1.37 -4.48 34.21
CA ASN A 57 -0.65 -5.73 33.92
C ASN A 57 -1.64 -6.90 33.91
N TYR A 58 -1.78 -7.59 32.78
CA TYR A 58 -2.71 -8.69 32.59
C TYR A 58 -2.04 -9.99 32.13
N CYS A 59 -2.67 -11.12 32.44
CA CYS A 59 -2.34 -12.40 31.83
C CYS A 59 -2.85 -12.48 30.39
N LEU A 60 -2.38 -13.46 29.61
CA LEU A 60 -2.70 -13.58 28.19
C LEU A 60 -4.21 -13.72 27.92
N LYS A 61 -4.96 -14.36 28.82
CA LYS A 61 -6.42 -14.46 28.72
C LYS A 61 -7.08 -13.09 28.82
N HIS A 62 -6.81 -12.36 29.91
CA HIS A 62 -7.44 -11.06 30.16
C HIS A 62 -6.94 -9.95 29.23
N THR A 63 -5.72 -10.05 28.68
CA THR A 63 -5.29 -9.12 27.61
C THR A 63 -6.17 -9.24 26.37
N ARG A 64 -6.62 -10.45 26.01
CA ARG A 64 -7.51 -10.66 24.86
C ARG A 64 -8.89 -10.09 25.13
N GLU A 65 -9.45 -10.36 26.30
CA GLU A 65 -10.74 -9.80 26.74
C GLU A 65 -10.68 -8.26 26.77
N TYR A 66 -9.60 -7.69 27.31
CA TYR A 66 -9.38 -6.26 27.33
C TYR A 66 -9.34 -5.67 25.91
N ASN A 67 -8.51 -6.22 25.02
CA ASN A 67 -8.37 -5.72 23.65
C ASN A 67 -9.66 -5.80 22.84
N GLN A 68 -10.52 -6.78 23.12
CA GLN A 68 -11.84 -6.89 22.48
C GLN A 68 -12.79 -5.78 22.95
N SER A 69 -12.74 -5.43 24.23
CA SER A 69 -13.60 -4.39 24.81
C SER A 69 -13.05 -2.96 24.67
N TYR A 70 -11.75 -2.82 24.42
CA TYR A 70 -11.08 -1.52 24.40
C TYR A 70 -11.35 -0.77 23.09
N ASN A 71 -12.05 0.37 23.20
CA ASN A 71 -12.22 1.31 22.11
C ASN A 71 -11.50 2.63 22.41
N PHE A 72 -10.45 2.92 21.65
CA PHE A 72 -9.66 4.15 21.77
C PHE A 72 -10.51 5.42 21.56
N PHE A 73 -11.50 5.37 20.67
CA PHE A 73 -12.38 6.48 20.31
C PHE A 73 -13.66 6.55 21.15
N ALA A 74 -13.80 5.71 22.19
CA ALA A 74 -14.96 5.77 23.07
C ALA A 74 -15.12 7.18 23.68
N GLY A 75 -16.32 7.76 23.50
CA GLY A 75 -16.67 9.11 23.98
C GLY A 75 -16.11 10.27 23.15
N MET A 76 -15.50 10.01 21.98
CA MET A 76 -15.09 11.04 21.03
C MET A 76 -16.23 11.35 20.06
N ASN A 77 -16.43 12.63 19.72
CA ASN A 77 -17.39 13.00 18.67
C ASN A 77 -16.82 12.73 17.27
N ASP A 78 -17.69 12.63 16.27
CA ASP A 78 -17.28 12.32 14.89
C ASP A 78 -16.27 13.34 14.34
N ALA A 79 -16.42 14.61 14.71
CA ALA A 79 -15.51 15.67 14.28
C ALA A 79 -14.07 15.45 14.80
N ALA A 80 -13.90 15.01 16.05
CA ALA A 80 -12.61 14.73 16.63
C ALA A 80 -12.01 13.42 16.09
N VAL A 81 -12.84 12.43 15.75
CA VAL A 81 -12.37 11.22 15.04
C VAL A 81 -11.82 11.59 13.67
N LEU A 82 -12.54 12.44 12.91
CA LEU A 82 -12.08 12.92 11.61
C LEU A 82 -10.81 13.76 11.71
N ALA A 83 -10.68 14.60 12.75
CA ALA A 83 -9.45 15.34 13.01
C ALA A 83 -8.28 14.39 13.27
N PHE A 84 -8.46 13.38 14.13
CA PHE A 84 -7.44 12.38 14.40
C PHE A 84 -7.01 11.62 13.14
N GLN A 85 -7.96 11.26 12.26
CA GLN A 85 -7.66 10.61 10.98
C GLN A 85 -6.84 11.52 10.05
N LYS A 86 -7.18 12.82 9.98
CA LYS A 86 -6.42 13.80 9.19
C LYS A 86 -4.99 13.96 9.72
N ASP A 87 -4.84 14.03 11.04
CA ASP A 87 -3.53 14.17 11.68
C ASP A 87 -2.69 12.89 11.56
N ALA A 88 -3.32 11.71 11.57
CA ALA A 88 -2.63 10.44 11.36
C ALA A 88 -1.94 10.37 9.99
N LEU A 89 -2.49 11.02 8.95
CA LEU A 89 -1.85 11.12 7.63
C LEU A 89 -0.50 11.84 7.68
N THR A 90 -0.34 12.79 8.60
CA THR A 90 0.90 13.56 8.78
C THR A 90 1.74 13.02 9.94
N GLY A 91 1.38 11.86 10.50
CA GLY A 91 2.05 11.26 11.65
C GLY A 91 1.92 12.09 12.93
N HIS A 92 0.79 12.78 13.11
CA HIS A 92 0.54 13.74 14.19
C HIS A 92 1.57 14.89 14.25
N ARG A 93 2.29 15.15 13.15
CA ARG A 93 3.21 16.29 13.07
C ARG A 93 2.41 17.55 12.75
N PRO A 94 2.59 18.64 13.52
CA PRO A 94 1.92 19.90 13.22
C PRO A 94 2.34 20.37 11.82
N THR A 95 1.35 20.56 10.93
CA THR A 95 1.57 21.11 9.59
C THR A 95 1.17 22.57 9.58
N TRP A 96 2.02 23.40 9.00
CA TRP A 96 1.73 24.81 8.80
C TRP A 96 1.27 25.00 7.37
N LYS A 97 0.18 25.74 7.17
CA LYS A 97 -0.26 26.13 5.83
C LYS A 97 0.80 27.06 5.24
N MET A 98 1.64 26.56 4.35
CA MET A 98 2.56 27.38 3.57
C MET A 98 1.74 28.32 2.68
N GLY A 99 1.82 29.63 2.90
CA GLY A 99 1.27 30.65 1.99
C GLY A 99 -0.16 31.16 2.22
N THR A 100 -0.76 31.06 3.42
CA THR A 100 -2.11 31.62 3.67
C THR A 100 -2.15 32.93 4.48
N GLY A 101 -0.99 33.51 4.79
CA GLY A 101 -0.92 34.92 5.13
C GLY A 101 -0.89 35.74 3.85
N LYS A 102 -1.70 36.79 3.73
CA LYS A 102 -1.44 37.88 2.77
C LYS A 102 0.02 38.27 2.96
N GLN A 103 0.87 37.92 2.00
CA GLN A 103 2.27 38.30 1.97
C GLN A 103 2.30 39.83 1.88
N LYS A 104 2.37 40.52 3.02
CA LYS A 104 3.07 41.79 3.05
C LYS A 104 4.53 41.41 2.88
N ILE A 105 4.96 41.37 1.62
CA ILE A 105 6.37 41.35 1.26
C ILE A 105 7.04 42.40 2.15
N ARG A 106 7.93 41.97 3.05
CA ARG A 106 8.77 42.92 3.78
C ARG A 106 9.61 43.63 2.71
N PRO A 107 9.65 44.97 2.65
CA PRO A 107 10.34 45.69 1.59
C PRO A 107 11.87 45.72 1.82
N ASP A 108 12.44 44.68 2.40
CA ASP A 108 13.84 44.65 2.83
C ASP A 108 14.64 43.51 2.17
N LEU A 109 14.25 43.14 0.95
CA LEU A 109 15.08 42.32 0.06
C LEU A 109 15.32 43.01 -1.30
N GLY A 110 15.21 44.34 -1.33
CA GLY A 110 15.63 45.16 -2.48
C GLY A 110 17.12 45.50 -2.49
N ALA A 111 17.92 44.92 -1.59
CA ALA A 111 19.35 45.22 -1.41
C ALA A 111 20.28 44.32 -2.25
N LEU A 112 19.76 43.36 -3.00
CA LEU A 112 20.53 42.59 -3.97
C LEU A 112 20.07 43.07 -5.35
N GLY A 113 20.93 43.85 -6.01
CA GLY A 113 20.62 44.60 -7.23
C GLY A 113 20.12 43.74 -8.41
N PRO A 114 19.89 44.34 -9.60
CA PRO A 114 19.31 43.65 -10.74
C PRO A 114 20.33 42.65 -11.31
N GLY A 115 20.45 41.50 -10.65
CA GLY A 115 21.20 40.34 -11.07
C GLY A 115 20.19 39.32 -11.55
N ASP A 116 20.36 38.96 -12.81
CA ASP A 116 19.73 37.83 -13.49
C ASP A 116 19.58 36.65 -12.52
N ASP A 117 18.35 36.24 -12.21
CA ASP A 117 18.08 35.13 -11.30
C ASP A 117 18.24 33.83 -12.08
N PRO A 118 19.35 33.08 -11.91
CA PRO A 118 19.62 31.86 -12.67
C PRO A 118 18.57 30.76 -12.42
N PHE A 119 17.69 30.95 -11.43
CA PHE A 119 16.60 30.04 -11.09
C PHE A 119 15.19 30.60 -11.41
N GLY A 120 15.08 31.83 -11.96
CA GLY A 120 13.82 32.40 -12.46
C GLY A 120 12.70 32.55 -11.44
N LEU A 121 13.03 32.66 -10.15
CA LEU A 121 12.09 32.71 -9.03
C LEU A 121 11.49 34.10 -8.80
N PHE A 122 12.15 35.17 -9.24
CA PHE A 122 11.76 36.57 -8.95
C PHE A 122 11.42 37.45 -10.18
N GLY A 123 11.35 36.87 -11.38
CA GLY A 123 10.98 37.59 -12.61
C GLY A 123 9.46 37.70 -12.81
N GLU A 124 8.91 38.89 -12.60
CA GLU A 124 7.54 39.26 -12.93
C GLU A 124 7.35 39.27 -14.47
N GLY A 125 6.55 38.35 -15.02
CA GLY A 125 6.10 38.47 -16.43
C GLY A 125 5.98 37.22 -17.30
N ALA A 126 6.17 36.00 -16.80
CA ALA A 126 5.95 34.80 -17.61
C ALA A 126 5.07 33.77 -16.88
N ARG A 127 3.80 34.11 -16.69
CA ARG A 127 2.73 33.09 -16.75
C ARG A 127 2.62 32.61 -18.19
N THR A 128 3.65 31.94 -18.68
CA THR A 128 3.48 31.02 -19.79
C THR A 128 2.48 30.01 -19.27
N GLU A 129 1.30 29.99 -19.90
CA GLU A 129 0.34 28.92 -19.77
C GLU A 129 1.11 27.61 -19.93
N GLN A 130 1.52 27.02 -18.79
CA GLN A 130 1.90 25.64 -18.73
C GLN A 130 0.60 24.91 -19.05
N LYS A 131 0.35 24.72 -20.35
CA LYS A 131 -0.53 23.68 -20.87
C LYS A 131 -0.20 22.49 -20.00
N LYS A 132 -1.13 22.18 -19.10
CA LYS A 132 -1.07 21.06 -18.19
C LYS A 132 -0.80 19.87 -19.08
N GLN A 133 0.47 19.51 -19.24
CA GLN A 133 0.86 18.36 -20.00
C GLN A 133 0.27 17.24 -19.16
N THR A 134 -0.87 16.72 -19.63
CA THR A 134 -1.55 15.59 -19.01
C THR A 134 -0.46 14.58 -18.74
N GLU A 135 -0.13 14.39 -17.45
CA GLU A 135 0.94 13.51 -17.05
C GLU A 135 0.67 12.18 -17.75
N LYS A 136 1.48 11.89 -18.78
CA LYS A 136 1.30 10.66 -19.55
C LYS A 136 1.48 9.56 -18.52
N ARG A 137 0.41 8.82 -18.24
CA ARG A 137 0.44 7.68 -17.31
C ARG A 137 1.70 6.90 -17.64
N GLN A 138 2.57 6.70 -16.65
CA GLN A 138 3.78 5.94 -16.86
C GLN A 138 3.35 4.51 -17.16
N ILE A 139 3.29 4.18 -18.44
CA ILE A 139 2.85 2.88 -18.92
C ILE A 139 3.83 1.85 -18.42
N ARG A 140 3.31 0.91 -17.63
CA ARG A 140 4.12 -0.18 -17.05
C ARG A 140 4.61 -1.07 -18.19
N ASN A 141 5.78 -1.72 -18.02
CA ASN A 141 6.37 -2.54 -19.08
C ASN A 141 5.43 -3.62 -19.64
N ALA A 142 4.51 -4.15 -18.83
CA ALA A 142 3.50 -5.11 -19.26
C ALA A 142 2.37 -4.48 -20.10
N GLU A 143 1.98 -3.24 -19.82
CA GLU A 143 1.00 -2.49 -20.62
C GLU A 143 1.56 -2.17 -22.00
N ARG A 144 2.85 -1.78 -22.08
CA ARG A 144 3.54 -1.57 -23.37
C ARG A 144 3.50 -2.85 -24.22
N LYS A 145 3.88 -3.99 -23.64
CA LYS A 145 3.82 -5.30 -24.34
C LYS A 145 2.42 -5.67 -24.81
N ALA A 146 1.38 -5.32 -24.05
CA ALA A 146 -0.01 -5.58 -24.45
C ALA A 146 -0.47 -4.67 -25.59
N LEU A 147 -0.05 -3.40 -25.59
CA LEU A 147 -0.30 -2.47 -26.71
C LEU A 147 0.45 -2.91 -27.98
N ASP A 148 1.69 -3.36 -27.84
CA ASP A 148 2.50 -3.88 -28.96
C ASP A 148 1.82 -5.08 -29.62
N ARG A 149 1.24 -6.00 -28.84
CA ARG A 149 0.47 -7.16 -29.35
C ARG A 149 -0.78 -6.76 -30.14
N LEU A 150 -1.40 -5.62 -29.81
CA LEU A 150 -2.53 -5.07 -30.56
C LEU A 150 -2.08 -4.14 -31.71
N GLY A 151 -0.78 -3.93 -31.90
CA GLY A 151 -0.23 -3.00 -32.89
C GLY A 151 -0.58 -1.54 -32.62
N LEU A 152 -0.67 -1.15 -31.34
CA LEU A 152 -1.02 0.19 -30.90
C LEU A 152 0.17 0.90 -30.23
N ASP A 153 0.24 2.21 -30.42
CA ASP A 153 1.26 3.04 -29.76
C ASP A 153 0.95 3.29 -28.28
N VAL A 154 1.98 3.64 -27.52
CA VAL A 154 1.96 3.98 -26.09
C VAL A 154 0.97 5.13 -25.80
N GLY A 155 0.66 5.98 -26.78
CA GLY A 155 -0.35 7.05 -26.64
C GLY A 155 -1.81 6.67 -26.94
N ALA A 156 -2.12 5.39 -27.20
CA ALA A 156 -3.44 4.98 -27.69
C ALA A 156 -4.58 5.24 -26.69
N THR A 157 -5.72 5.73 -27.19
CA THR A 157 -6.92 5.95 -26.37
C THR A 157 -7.69 4.64 -26.15
N PRO A 158 -8.50 4.52 -25.07
CA PRO A 158 -9.33 3.34 -24.82
C PRO A 158 -10.28 3.00 -25.98
N GLN A 159 -10.74 4.02 -26.71
CA GLN A 159 -11.59 3.83 -27.89
C GLN A 159 -10.81 3.15 -29.03
N GLN A 160 -9.57 3.55 -29.27
CA GLN A 160 -8.70 2.93 -30.29
C GLN A 160 -8.39 1.47 -29.96
N VAL A 161 -8.16 1.15 -28.67
CA VAL A 161 -7.97 -0.24 -28.20
C VAL A 161 -9.18 -1.11 -28.54
N LYS A 162 -10.40 -0.64 -28.27
CA LYS A 162 -11.64 -1.37 -28.58
C LYS A 162 -11.86 -1.58 -30.07
N VAL A 163 -11.54 -0.58 -30.90
CA VAL A 163 -11.68 -0.68 -32.36
C VAL A 163 -10.69 -1.71 -32.91
N ARG A 164 -9.41 -1.61 -32.56
CA ARG A 164 -8.39 -2.57 -33.00
C ARG A 164 -8.67 -3.99 -32.55
N PHE A 165 -9.12 -4.18 -31.31
CA PHE A 165 -9.52 -5.50 -30.83
C PHE A 165 -10.62 -6.12 -31.70
N LYS A 166 -11.66 -5.36 -32.06
CA LYS A 166 -12.75 -5.84 -32.92
C LYS A 166 -12.27 -6.17 -34.34
N GLU A 167 -11.32 -5.42 -34.88
CA GLU A 167 -10.70 -5.70 -36.17
C GLU A 167 -9.93 -7.03 -36.15
N LEU A 168 -9.05 -7.20 -35.16
CA LEU A 168 -8.24 -8.41 -35.01
C LEU A 168 -9.08 -9.67 -34.74
N VAL A 169 -10.14 -9.56 -33.93
CA VAL A 169 -11.05 -10.68 -33.68
C VAL A 169 -11.76 -11.10 -34.96
N LYS A 170 -12.23 -10.16 -35.79
CA LYS A 170 -12.86 -10.50 -37.08
C LYS A 170 -11.87 -11.18 -38.03
N GLN A 171 -10.61 -10.76 -38.02
CA GLN A 171 -9.56 -11.32 -38.88
C GLN A 171 -9.14 -12.73 -38.44
N PHE A 172 -9.07 -13.00 -37.14
CA PHE A 172 -8.64 -14.29 -36.60
C PHE A 172 -9.79 -15.19 -36.13
N HIS A 173 -11.04 -14.88 -36.50
CA HIS A 173 -12.18 -15.70 -36.11
C HIS A 173 -12.16 -17.06 -36.85
N PRO A 174 -12.35 -18.20 -36.15
CA PRO A 174 -12.33 -19.52 -36.78
C PRO A 174 -13.40 -19.68 -37.88
N ASP A 175 -14.56 -19.03 -37.73
CA ASP A 175 -15.62 -19.06 -38.76
C ASP A 175 -15.20 -18.39 -40.07
N VAL A 176 -14.31 -17.38 -40.03
CA VAL A 176 -13.82 -16.71 -41.24
C VAL A 176 -12.65 -17.47 -41.86
N ASN A 177 -11.84 -18.12 -41.03
CA ASN A 177 -10.65 -18.86 -41.45
C ASN A 177 -10.90 -20.37 -41.63
N GLY A 178 -12.16 -20.80 -41.75
CA GLY A 178 -12.52 -22.18 -42.07
C GLY A 178 -12.03 -23.23 -41.06
N GLY A 179 -11.75 -22.85 -39.81
CA GLY A 179 -11.21 -23.76 -38.79
C GLY A 179 -9.69 -23.92 -38.78
N ASP A 180 -8.93 -23.03 -39.44
CA ASP A 180 -7.47 -23.02 -39.42
C ASP A 180 -6.90 -22.76 -38.01
N ARG A 181 -6.42 -23.82 -37.37
CA ARG A 181 -5.81 -23.81 -36.02
C ARG A 181 -4.58 -22.90 -35.90
N SER A 182 -3.91 -22.59 -37.01
CA SER A 182 -2.74 -21.70 -37.00
C SER A 182 -3.09 -20.25 -36.63
N THR A 183 -4.35 -19.84 -36.75
CA THR A 183 -4.81 -18.48 -36.37
C THR A 183 -5.35 -18.41 -34.94
N GLU A 184 -5.64 -19.56 -34.33
CA GLU A 184 -6.18 -19.68 -32.98
C GLU A 184 -5.20 -19.14 -31.94
N ASP A 185 -3.91 -19.49 -32.04
CA ASP A 185 -2.88 -19.01 -31.12
C ASP A 185 -2.79 -17.48 -31.11
N ARG A 186 -2.89 -16.84 -32.28
CA ARG A 186 -2.90 -15.38 -32.40
C ARG A 186 -4.15 -14.76 -31.79
N LEU A 187 -5.32 -15.39 -31.97
CA LEU A 187 -6.56 -14.93 -31.36
C LEU A 187 -6.47 -14.98 -29.83
N VAL A 188 -5.91 -16.06 -29.26
CA VAL A 188 -5.71 -16.21 -27.82
C VAL A 188 -4.81 -15.09 -27.28
N GLU A 189 -3.71 -14.79 -27.96
CA GLU A 189 -2.81 -13.68 -27.58
C GLU A 189 -3.50 -12.32 -27.58
N VAL A 190 -4.32 -12.04 -28.60
CA VAL A 190 -5.10 -10.79 -28.74
C VAL A 190 -6.11 -10.65 -27.59
N ILE A 191 -6.82 -11.73 -27.24
CA ILE A 191 -7.79 -11.75 -26.14
C ILE A 191 -7.09 -11.49 -24.80
N GLN A 192 -5.93 -12.13 -24.55
CA GLN A 192 -5.15 -11.93 -23.33
C GLN A 192 -4.66 -10.48 -23.20
N ALA A 193 -4.14 -9.90 -24.29
CA ALA A 193 -3.68 -8.51 -24.31
C ALA A 193 -4.82 -7.52 -24.02
N TYR A 194 -5.99 -7.72 -24.64
CA TYR A 194 -7.16 -6.87 -24.40
C TYR A 194 -7.67 -6.96 -22.96
N ASN A 195 -7.77 -8.16 -22.39
CA ASN A 195 -8.20 -8.35 -21.01
C ASN A 195 -7.25 -7.68 -20.01
N TYR A 196 -5.93 -7.75 -20.28
CA TYR A 196 -4.93 -7.05 -19.48
C TYR A 196 -5.12 -5.53 -19.54
N LEU A 197 -5.26 -4.94 -20.74
CA LEU A 197 -5.49 -3.50 -20.91
C LEU A 197 -6.81 -3.04 -20.28
N LYS A 198 -7.87 -3.85 -20.36
CA LYS A 198 -9.14 -3.59 -19.67
C LYS A 198 -8.96 -3.51 -18.16
N SER A 199 -8.17 -4.42 -17.56
CA SER A 199 -7.85 -4.39 -16.12
C SER A 199 -6.97 -3.20 -15.71
N ALA A 200 -6.11 -2.72 -16.61
CA ALA A 200 -5.24 -1.56 -16.41
C ALA A 200 -5.94 -0.20 -16.58
N GLY A 201 -7.25 -0.18 -16.85
CA GLY A 201 -8.02 1.06 -16.98
C GLY A 201 -8.13 1.62 -18.41
N PHE A 202 -7.89 0.80 -19.44
CA PHE A 202 -8.21 1.08 -20.85
C PHE A 202 -9.55 0.46 -21.30
N GLY A 203 -10.39 0.06 -20.33
CA GLY A 203 -11.66 -0.65 -20.53
C GLY A 203 -12.86 0.21 -20.91
#